data_AF-A0AAQ3MGY1-F1
#
_entry.id   AF-A0AAQ3MGY1-F1
#
_cell.length_a   1.000
_cell.length_b   1.000
_cell.length_c   1.000
_cell.angle_alpha   90.00
_cell.angle_beta   90.00
_cell.angle_gamma   90.00
#
_symmetry.space_group_name_H-M   'P 1'
#
loop_
_entity.id
_entity.type
_entity.pdbx_description
1 polymer ?
#
loop_
_entity_poly.entity_id
_entity_poly.type
_entity_poly.pdbx_seq_one_letter_code
_entity_poly.pdbx_strand_id
1 'polypeptide(L)'
;MRCCAHILSLIVKDGLKEIKDSISKIRSAVKYVKSSPARFARFKACVEQEGISYKGIVCLDIETRWNSTYLMLEASLKYKDAFEEDWEYARSILPFLKIFYDSTLRISSSSYVTSQMYMNVSIKLMTMRMKGKYEKYWGNSNGINTLLIVVVLDPRNKLDFVNYFIDYLFESSMASELKAKLLSSLKTLHEQYQATERRFDYISELDKYLREDPEPYIQSIEFDILHWWKVNSTRFPILANMAREVLAIPISTVASECALSTGGRVVSPYRSCLTPKIVEVLVCTQDWLKGTPFSILFDEDPKELDKFEQGEII
;
A
#
# COMPACT_ATOMS: atom_id res chain seq x y z
N MET A 1 6.03 14.21 -6.11
CA MET A 1 5.16 13.47 -5.17
C MET A 1 6.03 12.74 -4.14
N ARG A 2 5.73 12.80 -2.83
CA ARG A 2 6.42 11.96 -1.83
C ARG A 2 5.63 10.66 -1.63
N CYS A 3 6.31 9.52 -1.60
CA CYS A 3 5.70 8.19 -1.46
C CYS A 3 4.90 8.07 -0.14
N CYS A 4 3.60 7.76 -0.22
CA CYS A 4 2.73 7.63 0.95
C CYS A 4 3.19 6.52 1.90
N ALA A 5 3.63 5.37 1.37
CA ALA A 5 4.16 4.28 2.20
C ALA A 5 5.45 4.67 2.93
N HIS A 6 6.29 5.50 2.30
CA HIS A 6 7.48 6.03 2.95
C HIS A 6 7.12 6.99 4.09
N ILE A 7 6.18 7.91 3.88
CA ILE A 7 5.72 8.84 4.92
C ILE A 7 5.07 8.07 6.08
N LEU A 8 4.21 7.09 5.78
CA LEU A 8 3.59 6.23 6.79
C LEU A 8 4.66 5.46 7.59
N SER A 9 5.68 4.93 6.92
CA SER A 9 6.83 4.31 7.56
C SER A 9 7.58 5.27 8.48
N LEU A 10 7.78 6.54 8.08
CA LEU A 10 8.43 7.54 8.93
C LEU A 10 7.61 7.85 10.19
N ILE A 11 6.28 7.96 10.04
CA ILE A 11 5.35 8.20 11.15
C ILE A 11 5.40 7.01 12.12
N VAL A 12 5.27 5.78 11.62
CA VAL A 12 5.27 4.58 12.46
C VAL A 12 6.61 4.41 13.17
N LYS A 13 7.73 4.57 12.46
CA LYS A 13 9.07 4.51 13.08
C LYS A 13 9.25 5.52 14.20
N ASP A 14 8.67 6.71 14.07
CA ASP A 14 8.78 7.72 15.13
C ASP A 14 7.95 7.34 16.36
N GLY A 15 6.75 6.77 16.14
CA GLY A 15 5.94 6.18 17.22
C GLY A 15 6.64 5.01 17.90
N LEU A 16 7.27 4.11 17.14
CA LEU A 16 8.00 2.96 17.69
C LEU A 16 9.17 3.35 18.62
N LYS A 17 9.65 4.60 18.57
CA LYS A 17 10.67 5.08 19.51
C LYS A 17 10.19 5.17 20.95
N GLU A 18 8.88 5.32 21.18
CA GLU A 18 8.31 5.33 22.54
C GLU A 18 8.42 3.96 23.20
N ILE A 19 8.55 2.91 22.40
CA ILE A 19 8.41 1.50 22.83
C ILE A 19 9.68 0.71 22.53
N LYS A 20 10.76 1.42 22.23
CA LYS A 20 12.03 0.88 21.75
C LYS A 20 12.61 -0.15 22.71
N ASP A 21 12.47 0.07 24.02
CA ASP A 21 13.03 -0.81 25.05
C ASP A 21 12.33 -2.17 25.05
N SER A 22 11.00 -2.18 25.03
CA SER A 22 10.19 -3.41 24.92
C SER A 22 10.48 -4.17 23.62
N ILE A 23 10.58 -3.45 22.49
CA ILE A 23 10.97 -4.08 21.22
C ILE A 23 12.37 -4.68 21.33
N SER A 24 13.31 -4.00 21.98
CA SER A 24 14.70 -4.46 22.08
C SER A 24 14.83 -5.72 22.95
N LYS A 25 14.03 -5.85 24.01
CA LYS A 25 13.93 -7.08 24.81
C LYS A 25 13.44 -8.26 23.97
N ILE A 26 12.30 -8.09 23.31
CA ILE A 26 11.70 -9.12 22.42
C ILE A 26 12.68 -9.49 21.31
N ARG A 27 13.30 -8.51 20.66
CA ARG A 27 14.32 -8.74 19.62
C ARG A 27 15.48 -9.56 20.16
N SER A 28 15.94 -9.29 21.37
CA SER A 28 17.03 -10.02 22.00
C SER A 28 16.65 -11.47 22.31
N ALA A 29 15.43 -11.70 22.81
CA ALA A 29 14.89 -13.04 23.03
C ALA A 29 14.78 -13.84 21.73
N VAL A 30 14.22 -13.24 20.67
CA VAL A 30 14.14 -13.87 19.34
C VAL A 30 15.53 -14.14 18.76
N LYS A 31 16.47 -13.20 18.90
CA LYS A 31 17.85 -13.36 18.47
C LYS A 31 18.55 -14.51 19.21
N TYR A 32 18.30 -14.65 20.52
CA TYR A 32 18.82 -15.76 21.32
C TYR A 32 18.31 -17.11 20.81
N VAL A 33 16.99 -17.23 20.60
CA VAL A 33 16.36 -18.46 20.09
C VAL A 33 16.92 -18.84 18.72
N LYS A 34 17.17 -17.86 17.85
CA LYS A 34 17.66 -18.09 16.48
C LYS A 34 19.18 -18.21 16.36
N SER A 35 19.95 -17.96 17.41
CA SER A 35 21.42 -17.90 17.30
C SER A 35 22.08 -19.28 17.13
N SER A 36 21.41 -20.37 17.48
CA SER A 36 21.92 -21.73 17.23
C SER A 36 20.80 -22.78 17.13
N PRO A 37 21.03 -23.90 16.41
CA PRO A 37 20.05 -24.99 16.33
C PRO A 37 19.67 -25.58 17.69
N ALA A 38 20.62 -25.68 18.62
CA ALA A 38 20.38 -26.19 19.97
C ALA A 38 19.43 -25.30 20.78
N ARG A 39 19.58 -23.97 20.69
CA ARG A 39 18.67 -23.02 21.35
C ARG A 39 17.27 -23.07 20.73
N PHE A 40 17.20 -23.17 19.40
CA PHE A 40 15.93 -23.32 18.71
C PHE A 40 15.21 -24.63 19.07
N ALA A 41 15.94 -25.74 19.22
CA ALA A 41 15.39 -27.01 19.68
C ALA A 41 14.84 -26.93 21.11
N ARG A 42 15.57 -26.27 22.03
CA ARG A 42 15.07 -26.01 23.40
C ARG A 42 13.80 -25.18 23.40
N PHE A 43 13.75 -24.12 22.59
CA PHE A 43 12.55 -23.31 22.44
C PHE A 43 11.36 -24.14 21.95
N LYS A 44 11.55 -25.02 20.95
CA LYS A 44 10.48 -25.93 20.50
C LYS A 44 9.98 -26.85 21.61
N ALA A 45 10.88 -27.40 22.43
CA ALA A 45 10.49 -28.23 23.57
C ALA A 45 9.65 -27.43 24.58
N CYS A 46 10.00 -26.17 24.87
CA CYS A 46 9.16 -25.29 25.68
C CYS A 46 7.79 -25.04 25.04
N VAL A 47 7.73 -24.79 23.73
CA VAL A 47 6.47 -24.58 22.99
C VAL A 47 5.54 -25.80 23.09
N GLU A 48 6.10 -27.01 23.02
CA GLU A 48 5.36 -28.26 23.21
C GLU A 48 4.89 -28.44 24.66
N GLN A 49 5.74 -28.13 25.64
CA GLN A 49 5.41 -28.19 27.07
C GLN A 49 4.26 -27.24 27.44
N GLU A 50 4.29 -26.01 26.92
CA GLU A 50 3.24 -25.01 27.16
C GLU A 50 1.97 -25.24 26.31
N GLY A 51 1.93 -26.30 25.49
CA GLY A 51 0.76 -26.68 24.70
C GLY A 51 0.37 -25.67 23.61
N ILE A 52 1.33 -24.89 23.10
CA ILE A 52 1.06 -23.84 22.11
C ILE A 52 0.72 -24.48 20.75
N SER A 53 -0.49 -24.23 20.26
CA SER A 53 -1.01 -24.81 19.00
C SER A 53 -0.45 -24.15 17.73
N TYR A 54 0.22 -23.01 17.86
CA TYR A 54 0.72 -22.22 16.73
C TYR A 54 2.00 -22.84 16.12
N LYS A 55 1.89 -23.27 14.86
CA LYS A 55 2.95 -23.99 14.11
C LYS A 55 3.92 -23.08 13.33
N GLY A 56 3.84 -21.77 13.51
CA GLY A 56 4.74 -20.84 12.83
C GLY A 56 6.19 -20.95 13.29
N ILE A 57 7.00 -19.97 12.90
CA ILE A 57 8.34 -19.77 13.47
C ILE A 57 8.51 -18.32 13.90
N VAL A 58 9.33 -18.10 14.92
CA VAL A 58 9.77 -16.75 15.27
C VAL A 58 10.67 -16.17 14.16
N CYS A 59 10.41 -14.92 13.78
CA CYS A 59 11.17 -14.19 12.79
C CYS A 59 11.90 -13.02 13.45
N LEU A 60 13.17 -12.81 13.08
CA LEU A 60 13.92 -11.63 13.52
C LEU A 60 13.60 -10.48 12.56
N ASP A 61 13.40 -9.29 13.11
CA ASP A 61 13.12 -8.12 12.31
C ASP A 61 14.37 -7.58 11.60
N ILE A 62 14.13 -6.73 10.61
CA ILE A 62 15.10 -5.84 10.00
C ILE A 62 14.82 -4.47 10.61
N GLU A 63 15.70 -3.98 11.47
CA GLU A 63 15.47 -2.74 12.25
C GLU A 63 15.14 -1.51 11.38
N THR A 64 15.63 -1.49 10.15
CA THR A 64 15.36 -0.42 9.18
C THR A 64 13.97 -0.52 8.52
N ARG A 65 13.23 -1.62 8.70
CA ARG A 65 11.92 -1.90 8.08
C ARG A 65 10.87 -2.22 9.14
N TRP A 66 10.08 -1.22 9.51
CA TRP A 66 9.10 -1.34 10.60
C TRP A 66 8.06 -2.45 10.39
N ASN A 67 7.66 -2.76 9.14
CA ASN A 67 6.78 -3.89 8.82
C ASN A 67 7.34 -5.22 9.34
N SER A 68 8.66 -5.41 9.26
CA SER A 68 9.31 -6.61 9.79
C SER A 68 9.33 -6.63 11.32
N THR A 69 9.43 -5.45 11.96
CA THR A 69 9.28 -5.31 13.41
C THR A 69 7.86 -5.69 13.85
N TYR A 70 6.83 -5.24 13.13
CA TYR A 70 5.45 -5.67 13.39
C TYR A 70 5.30 -7.20 13.28
N LEU A 71 5.79 -7.81 12.19
CA LEU A 71 5.73 -9.26 12.00
C LEU A 71 6.47 -10.04 13.10
N MET A 72 7.64 -9.54 13.54
CA MET A 72 8.38 -10.12 14.67
C MET A 72 7.54 -10.08 15.94
N LEU A 73 6.95 -8.93 16.26
CA LEU A 73 6.11 -8.77 17.46
C LEU A 73 4.87 -9.68 17.40
N GLU A 74 4.17 -9.71 16.27
CA GLU A 74 2.97 -10.54 16.07
C GLU A 74 3.28 -12.03 16.17
N ALA A 75 4.36 -12.49 15.53
CA ALA A 75 4.79 -13.88 15.61
C ALA A 75 5.25 -14.26 17.02
N SER A 76 6.00 -13.39 17.69
CA SER A 76 6.53 -13.66 19.03
C SER A 76 5.44 -13.65 20.10
N LEU A 77 4.41 -12.81 19.97
CA LEU A 77 3.28 -12.78 20.90
C LEU A 77 2.52 -14.12 20.93
N LYS A 78 2.47 -14.84 19.80
CA LYS A 78 1.87 -16.19 19.73
C LYS A 78 2.66 -17.25 20.51
N TYR A 79 3.90 -16.93 20.87
CA TYR A 79 4.78 -17.77 21.69
C TYR A 79 5.06 -17.15 23.06
N LYS A 80 4.28 -16.16 23.50
CA LYS A 80 4.53 -15.40 24.73
C LYS A 80 4.74 -16.28 25.96
N ASP A 81 4.03 -17.40 26.07
CA ASP A 81 4.08 -18.30 27.22
C ASP A 81 5.37 -19.14 27.24
N ALA A 82 6.03 -19.28 26.08
CA ALA A 82 7.36 -19.88 25.96
C ALA A 82 8.52 -18.87 26.16
N PHE A 83 8.22 -17.59 26.43
CA PHE A 83 9.20 -16.54 26.69
C PHE A 83 9.04 -15.94 28.10
N GLU A 84 10.15 -15.76 28.82
CA GLU A 84 10.18 -15.14 30.16
C GLU A 84 10.18 -13.59 30.12
N GLU A 85 9.41 -12.97 29.21
CA GLU A 85 9.38 -11.50 29.04
C GLU A 85 8.00 -10.91 29.40
N ASP A 86 7.95 -9.62 29.77
CA ASP A 86 6.70 -8.91 29.99
C ASP A 86 6.08 -8.47 28.65
N TRP A 87 5.00 -9.16 28.25
CA TRP A 87 4.30 -8.97 26.97
C TRP A 87 3.11 -8.02 27.04
N GLU A 88 2.74 -7.48 28.21
CA GLU A 88 1.52 -6.67 28.36
C GLU A 88 1.55 -5.44 27.45
N TYR A 89 2.70 -4.79 27.35
CA TYR A 89 2.86 -3.63 26.49
C TYR A 89 2.86 -3.98 24.99
N ALA A 90 3.48 -5.11 24.59
CA ALA A 90 3.45 -5.56 23.20
C ALA A 90 2.02 -5.96 22.77
N ARG A 91 1.26 -6.58 23.70
CA ARG A 91 -0.12 -6.99 23.50
C ARG A 91 -1.05 -5.78 23.32
N SER A 92 -0.84 -4.69 24.06
CA SER A 92 -1.67 -3.49 23.94
C SER A 92 -1.42 -2.72 22.63
N ILE A 93 -0.18 -2.70 22.12
CA ILE A 93 0.17 -1.90 20.94
C ILE A 93 0.06 -2.65 19.60
N LEU A 94 0.06 -3.98 19.61
CA LEU A 94 -0.04 -4.77 18.37
C LEU A 94 -1.31 -4.50 17.55
N PRO A 95 -2.52 -4.43 18.15
CA PRO A 95 -3.73 -4.06 17.42
C PRO A 95 -3.62 -2.69 16.75
N PHE A 96 -2.92 -1.75 17.39
CA PHE A 96 -2.67 -0.42 16.85
C PHE A 96 -1.70 -0.46 15.67
N LEU A 97 -0.57 -1.15 15.80
CA LEU A 97 0.40 -1.32 14.70
C LEU A 97 -0.19 -2.07 13.51
N LYS A 98 -1.11 -3.01 13.76
CA LYS A 98 -1.81 -3.76 12.72
C LYS A 98 -2.56 -2.84 11.74
N ILE A 99 -3.19 -1.78 12.24
CA ILE A 99 -3.91 -0.80 11.40
C ILE A 99 -2.96 -0.17 10.38
N PHE A 100 -1.76 0.24 10.81
CA PHE A 100 -0.75 0.79 9.91
C PHE A 100 -0.18 -0.26 8.98
N TYR A 101 -0.05 -1.51 9.45
CA TYR A 101 0.54 -2.59 8.68
C TYR A 101 -0.37 -2.96 7.52
N ASP A 102 -1.66 -3.18 7.83
CA ASP A 102 -2.70 -3.43 6.84
C ASP A 102 -2.82 -2.24 5.88
N SER A 103 -2.77 -0.99 6.39
CA SER A 103 -2.75 0.21 5.56
C SER A 103 -1.54 0.25 4.62
N THR A 104 -0.35 -0.11 5.11
CA THR A 104 0.89 -0.10 4.33
C THR A 104 0.87 -1.17 3.24
N LEU A 105 0.38 -2.37 3.55
CA LEU A 105 0.18 -3.41 2.54
C LEU A 105 -0.79 -2.94 1.47
N ARG A 106 -1.90 -2.31 1.88
CA ARG A 106 -2.93 -1.84 0.96
C ARG A 106 -2.44 -0.76 0.00
N ILE A 107 -1.73 0.26 0.50
CA ILE A 107 -1.17 1.33 -0.34
C ILE A 107 0.08 0.91 -1.14
N SER A 108 0.73 -0.20 -0.77
CA SER A 108 1.89 -0.73 -1.49
C SER A 108 1.51 -1.73 -2.59
N SER A 109 0.22 -2.06 -2.72
CA SER A 109 -0.28 -2.89 -3.81
C SER A 109 -0.14 -2.19 -5.17
N SER A 110 0.17 -2.94 -6.21
CA SER A 110 0.17 -2.48 -7.60
C SER A 110 -1.02 -2.98 -8.43
N SER A 111 -1.84 -3.88 -7.87
CA SER A 111 -2.91 -4.57 -8.61
C SER A 111 -4.25 -3.84 -8.67
N TYR A 112 -4.38 -2.71 -7.96
CA TYR A 112 -5.59 -1.87 -7.97
C TYR A 112 -5.24 -0.41 -7.66
N VAL A 113 -6.20 0.49 -7.93
CA VAL A 113 -6.07 1.93 -7.67
C VAL A 113 -5.88 2.19 -6.18
N THR A 114 -4.63 2.48 -5.78
CA THR A 114 -4.28 2.75 -4.38
C THR A 114 -4.57 4.18 -3.96
N SER A 115 -4.77 5.08 -4.92
CA SER A 115 -4.88 6.52 -4.71
C SER A 115 -6.14 6.97 -3.97
N GLN A 116 -7.21 6.19 -4.01
CA GLN A 116 -8.42 6.41 -3.18
C GLN A 116 -8.15 6.30 -1.68
N MET A 117 -7.04 5.66 -1.28
CA MET A 117 -6.76 5.31 0.12
C MET A 117 -6.05 6.41 0.90
N TYR A 118 -5.74 7.54 0.27
CA TYR A 118 -5.10 8.69 0.93
C TYR A 118 -5.84 9.12 2.21
N MET A 119 -7.15 8.90 2.28
CA MET A 119 -8.02 9.34 3.36
C MET A 119 -8.20 8.31 4.50
N ASN A 120 -7.80 7.05 4.34
CA ASN A 120 -8.20 5.99 5.26
C ASN A 120 -7.18 5.70 6.39
N VAL A 121 -6.08 6.45 6.45
CA VAL A 121 -5.13 6.35 7.56
C VAL A 121 -5.71 7.07 8.78
N SER A 122 -6.44 6.32 9.62
CA SER A 122 -7.15 6.85 10.80
C SER A 122 -6.24 7.60 11.77
N ILE A 123 -6.32 8.94 11.74
CA ILE A 123 -5.58 9.88 12.60
C ILE A 123 -5.97 9.73 14.08
N LYS A 124 -7.19 9.24 14.36
CA LYS A 124 -7.76 9.14 15.71
C LYS A 124 -6.93 8.34 16.71
N LEU A 125 -6.15 7.37 16.24
CA LEU A 125 -5.39 6.49 17.12
C LEU A 125 -3.92 6.92 17.26
N MET A 126 -3.48 7.97 16.56
CA MET A 126 -2.07 8.37 16.53
C MET A 126 -1.58 8.80 17.91
N THR A 127 -0.46 8.20 18.37
CA THR A 127 0.24 8.69 19.56
C THR A 127 0.76 10.11 19.32
N MET A 128 1.03 10.88 20.37
CA MET A 128 1.45 12.29 20.25
C MET A 128 2.67 12.48 19.33
N ARG A 129 3.64 11.55 19.35
CA ARG A 129 4.78 11.59 18.42
C ARG A 129 4.41 11.29 16.97
N MET A 130 3.54 10.30 16.74
CA MET A 130 3.03 10.01 15.40
C MET A 130 2.24 11.19 14.84
N LYS A 131 1.44 11.86 15.69
CA LYS A 131 0.69 13.06 15.34
C LYS A 131 1.62 14.21 14.91
N GLY A 132 2.69 14.49 15.64
CA GLY A 132 3.64 15.53 15.24
C GLY A 132 4.32 15.27 13.89
N LYS A 133 4.65 14.00 13.58
CA LYS A 133 5.15 13.62 12.25
C LYS A 133 4.07 13.71 11.17
N TYR A 134 2.86 13.27 11.48
CA TYR A 134 1.71 13.41 10.60
C TYR A 134 1.49 14.87 10.23
N GLU A 135 1.42 15.77 11.21
CA GLU A 135 1.20 17.19 11.00
C GLU A 135 2.31 17.81 10.12
N LYS A 136 3.56 17.41 10.34
CA LYS A 136 4.70 17.83 9.52
C LYS A 136 4.57 17.47 8.04
N TYR A 137 4.01 16.30 7.71
CA TYR A 137 3.96 15.80 6.33
C TYR A 137 2.60 15.99 5.66
N TRP A 138 1.51 15.92 6.42
CA TRP A 138 0.13 15.88 5.96
C TRP A 138 -0.80 16.89 6.65
N GLY A 139 -0.33 17.62 7.68
CA GLY A 139 -1.14 18.60 8.42
C GLY A 139 -1.10 20.03 7.89
N ASN A 140 -0.32 20.32 6.85
CA ASN A 140 -0.22 21.66 6.25
C ASN A 140 -0.87 21.65 4.85
N SER A 141 -1.62 22.70 4.51
CA SER A 141 -2.23 22.94 3.18
C SER A 141 -1.22 22.91 2.02
N ASN A 142 0.06 23.16 2.30
CA ASN A 142 1.16 23.02 1.35
C ASN A 142 1.70 21.59 1.19
N GLY A 143 1.47 20.72 2.17
CA GLY A 143 1.91 19.31 2.16
C GLY A 143 0.83 18.33 1.69
N ILE A 144 -0.44 18.71 1.77
CA ILE A 144 -1.56 17.88 1.29
C ILE A 144 -1.52 17.84 -0.24
N ASN A 145 -1.43 16.62 -0.74
CA ASN A 145 -1.15 16.33 -2.12
C ASN A 145 -2.42 16.47 -2.97
N THR A 146 -2.27 16.93 -4.21
CA THR A 146 -3.29 17.00 -5.27
C THR A 146 -3.99 15.65 -5.54
N LEU A 147 -3.52 14.56 -4.92
CA LEU A 147 -4.16 13.25 -4.84
C LEU A 147 -5.58 13.26 -4.28
N LEU A 148 -6.02 14.29 -3.56
CA LEU A 148 -7.44 14.42 -3.17
C LEU A 148 -8.38 14.46 -4.39
N ILE A 149 -7.90 14.92 -5.55
CA ILE A 149 -8.65 14.86 -6.82
C ILE A 149 -9.06 13.42 -7.14
N VAL A 150 -8.21 12.43 -6.86
CA VAL A 150 -8.50 11.01 -7.09
C VAL A 150 -9.75 10.59 -6.31
N VAL A 151 -9.88 11.04 -5.06
CA VAL A 151 -11.04 10.73 -4.21
C VAL A 151 -12.29 11.42 -4.75
N VAL A 152 -12.16 12.63 -5.29
CA VAL A 152 -13.27 13.34 -5.97
C VAL A 152 -13.70 12.61 -7.24
N LEU A 153 -12.76 12.01 -7.98
CA LEU A 153 -13.04 11.19 -9.17
C LEU A 153 -13.59 9.79 -8.83
N ASP A 154 -13.70 9.42 -7.55
CA ASP A 154 -14.48 8.26 -7.15
C ASP A 154 -15.97 8.65 -7.13
N PRO A 155 -16.80 8.04 -7.98
CA PRO A 155 -18.21 8.39 -8.10
C PRO A 155 -19.01 8.11 -6.81
N ARG A 156 -18.45 7.38 -5.85
CA ARG A 156 -19.08 7.12 -4.52
C ARG A 156 -18.77 8.20 -3.49
N ASN A 157 -17.67 8.94 -3.66
CA ASN A 157 -17.20 9.91 -2.68
C ASN A 157 -17.45 11.34 -3.19
N LYS A 158 -17.06 11.69 -4.42
CA LYS A 158 -17.25 13.04 -5.00
C LYS A 158 -16.77 14.18 -4.07
N LEU A 159 -17.02 15.43 -4.48
CA LEU A 159 -16.46 16.61 -3.81
C LEU A 159 -17.07 16.85 -2.42
N ASP A 160 -18.36 16.60 -2.25
CA ASP A 160 -19.05 16.87 -0.98
C ASP A 160 -18.55 15.98 0.16
N PHE A 161 -18.30 14.70 -0.10
CA PHE A 161 -17.67 13.81 0.89
C PHE A 161 -16.26 14.28 1.25
N VAL A 162 -15.46 14.68 0.26
CA VAL A 162 -14.10 15.16 0.50
C VAL A 162 -14.13 16.45 1.31
N ASN A 163 -15.05 17.36 1.01
CA ASN A 163 -15.25 18.59 1.79
C ASN A 163 -15.66 18.30 3.23
N TYR A 164 -16.63 17.40 3.43
CA TYR A 164 -17.04 16.94 4.76
C TYR A 164 -15.86 16.36 5.53
N PHE A 165 -15.06 15.51 4.88
CA PHE A 165 -13.90 14.89 5.50
C PHE A 165 -12.80 15.92 5.83
N ILE A 166 -12.60 16.93 4.98
CA ILE A 166 -11.67 18.02 5.25
C ILE A 166 -12.12 18.83 6.48
N ASP A 167 -13.40 19.18 6.59
CA ASP A 167 -13.93 19.86 7.79
C ASP A 167 -13.79 19.01 9.04
N TYR A 168 -13.92 17.70 8.88
CA TYR A 168 -13.76 16.76 9.99
C TYR A 168 -12.32 16.69 10.51
N LEU A 169 -11.33 16.87 9.62
CA LEU A 169 -9.91 16.67 9.95
C LEU A 169 -9.14 17.94 10.30
N PHE A 170 -9.53 19.08 9.74
CA PHE A 170 -8.75 20.31 9.81
C PHE A 170 -9.53 21.43 10.48
N GLU A 171 -8.80 22.33 11.16
CA GLU A 171 -9.39 23.55 11.70
C GLU A 171 -9.97 24.43 10.58
N SER A 172 -11.00 25.21 10.90
CA SER A 172 -11.84 25.92 9.91
C SER A 172 -11.06 26.78 8.90
N SER A 173 -9.97 27.43 9.32
CA SER A 173 -9.13 28.25 8.45
C SER A 173 -8.36 27.41 7.42
N MET A 174 -7.71 26.33 7.89
CA MET A 174 -6.98 25.38 7.05
C MET A 174 -7.92 24.58 6.14
N ALA A 175 -9.07 24.16 6.66
CA ALA A 175 -10.10 23.46 5.90
C ALA A 175 -10.55 24.31 4.70
N SER A 176 -10.82 25.60 4.92
CA SER A 176 -11.24 26.53 3.87
C SER A 176 -10.17 26.70 2.79
N GLU A 177 -8.91 26.89 3.18
CA GLU A 177 -7.79 27.01 2.24
C GLU A 177 -7.62 25.72 1.41
N LEU A 178 -7.69 24.56 2.05
CA LEU A 178 -7.51 23.27 1.39
C LEU A 178 -8.63 22.97 0.39
N LYS A 179 -9.89 23.24 0.75
CA LYS A 179 -11.03 23.08 -0.17
C LYS A 179 -10.91 23.99 -1.39
N ALA A 180 -10.52 25.25 -1.17
CA ALA A 180 -10.32 26.19 -2.27
C ALA A 180 -9.21 25.72 -3.22
N LYS A 181 -8.09 25.25 -2.66
CA LYS A 181 -6.97 24.70 -3.42
C LYS A 181 -7.31 23.41 -4.16
N LEU A 182 -8.10 22.52 -3.54
CA LEU A 182 -8.60 21.30 -4.17
C LEU A 182 -9.48 21.64 -5.38
N LEU A 183 -10.46 22.52 -5.19
CA LEU A 183 -11.40 22.90 -6.23
C LEU A 183 -10.69 23.63 -7.38
N SER A 184 -9.76 24.53 -7.09
CA SER A 184 -8.99 25.22 -8.13
C SER A 184 -8.12 24.24 -8.93
N SER A 185 -7.42 23.33 -8.25
CA SER A 185 -6.59 22.31 -8.90
C SER A 185 -7.41 21.38 -9.80
N LEU A 186 -8.59 20.95 -9.33
CA LEU A 186 -9.51 20.10 -10.10
C LEU A 186 -10.01 20.79 -11.36
N LYS A 187 -10.41 22.06 -11.26
CA LYS A 187 -10.88 22.86 -12.40
C LYS A 187 -9.76 23.09 -13.42
N THR A 188 -8.58 23.52 -12.96
CA THR A 188 -7.42 23.72 -13.84
C THR A 188 -7.03 22.44 -14.56
N LEU A 189 -7.05 21.29 -13.87
CA LEU A 189 -6.75 20.01 -14.51
C LEU A 189 -7.80 19.67 -15.58
N HIS A 190 -9.10 19.80 -15.26
CA HIS A 190 -10.16 19.57 -16.22
C HIS A 190 -10.04 20.49 -17.46
N GLU A 191 -9.73 21.78 -17.27
CA GLU A 191 -9.51 22.74 -18.35
C GLU A 191 -8.36 22.34 -19.28
N GLN A 192 -7.29 21.75 -18.73
CA GLN A 192 -6.16 21.24 -19.54
C GLN A 192 -6.59 20.07 -20.45
N TYR A 193 -7.40 19.15 -19.95
CA TYR A 193 -7.93 18.05 -20.77
C TYR A 193 -8.99 18.57 -21.77
N GLN A 194 -9.82 19.53 -21.37
CA GLN A 194 -10.82 20.15 -22.26
C GLN A 194 -10.18 20.92 -23.41
N ALA A 195 -9.04 21.60 -23.20
CA ALA A 195 -8.33 22.30 -24.28
C ALA A 195 -7.88 21.35 -25.42
N THR A 196 -7.76 20.04 -25.11
CA THR A 196 -7.40 18.99 -26.07
C THR A 196 -8.62 18.50 -26.86
N GLU A 197 -9.82 18.59 -26.29
CA GLU A 197 -11.10 18.18 -26.90
C GLU A 197 -12.06 19.37 -27.00
N ARG A 198 -12.08 20.06 -28.13
CA ARG A 198 -12.99 21.22 -28.35
C ARG A 198 -14.47 20.80 -28.33
N ARG A 199 -15.11 20.89 -27.16
CA ARG A 199 -16.57 20.86 -26.97
C ARG A 199 -17.04 22.11 -26.23
N PHE A 200 -18.05 22.78 -26.79
CA PHE A 200 -18.72 23.92 -26.18
C PHE A 200 -20.04 23.44 -25.56
N ASP A 201 -19.98 23.00 -24.31
CA ASP A 201 -21.18 22.77 -23.50
C ASP A 201 -21.39 23.95 -22.54
N TYR A 202 -22.66 24.32 -22.29
CA TYR A 202 -23.04 25.42 -21.40
C TYR A 202 -22.75 25.11 -19.91
N ILE A 203 -22.71 23.82 -19.56
CA ILE A 203 -22.34 23.31 -18.24
C ILE A 203 -21.11 22.44 -18.43
N SER A 204 -20.04 22.67 -17.64
CA SER A 204 -18.84 21.86 -17.75
C SER A 204 -19.14 20.40 -17.40
N GLU A 205 -18.47 19.47 -18.07
CA GLU A 205 -18.58 18.04 -17.79
C GLU A 205 -18.31 17.74 -16.30
N LEU A 206 -17.33 18.45 -15.72
CA LEU A 206 -17.03 18.44 -14.30
C LEU A 206 -18.23 18.84 -13.43
N ASP A 207 -18.90 19.96 -13.73
CA ASP A 207 -20.07 20.41 -12.96
C ASP A 207 -21.21 19.40 -13.04
N LYS A 208 -21.40 18.75 -14.20
CA LYS A 208 -22.40 17.69 -14.35
C LYS A 208 -22.08 16.50 -13.44
N TYR A 209 -20.84 16.00 -13.48
CA TYR A 209 -20.40 14.88 -12.65
C TYR A 209 -20.55 15.17 -11.14
N LEU A 210 -20.16 16.37 -10.70
CA LEU A 210 -20.23 16.77 -9.29
C LEU A 210 -21.66 16.92 -8.76
N ARG A 211 -22.64 17.22 -9.63
CA ARG A 211 -24.05 17.37 -9.25
C ARG A 211 -24.84 16.06 -9.24
N GLU A 212 -24.36 15.03 -9.96
CA GLU A 212 -25.02 13.73 -9.94
C GLU A 212 -24.91 13.10 -8.55
N ASP A 213 -25.90 12.31 -8.16
CA ASP A 213 -25.85 11.58 -6.88
C ASP A 213 -24.63 10.64 -6.83
N PRO A 214 -24.05 10.40 -5.64
CA PRO A 214 -22.99 9.40 -5.50
C PRO A 214 -23.49 7.98 -5.78
N GLU A 215 -22.62 7.16 -6.36
CA GLU A 215 -22.89 5.73 -6.55
C GLU A 215 -23.02 5.02 -5.18
N PRO A 216 -23.96 4.08 -5.02
CA PRO A 216 -24.19 3.41 -3.75
C PRO A 216 -23.02 2.53 -3.33
N TYR A 217 -22.74 2.48 -2.02
CA TYR A 217 -21.73 1.58 -1.47
C TYR A 217 -22.32 0.18 -1.25
N ILE A 218 -21.94 -0.78 -2.10
CA ILE A 218 -22.36 -2.19 -1.97
C ILE A 218 -21.20 -2.98 -1.34
N GLN A 219 -21.36 -3.36 -0.07
CA GLN A 219 -20.30 -3.94 0.76
C GLN A 219 -19.84 -5.34 0.30
N SER A 220 -20.63 -6.03 -0.53
CA SER A 220 -20.38 -7.38 -1.03
C SER A 220 -19.71 -7.44 -2.40
N ILE A 221 -19.50 -6.30 -3.09
CA ILE A 221 -18.94 -6.25 -4.44
C ILE A 221 -17.71 -5.33 -4.43
N GLU A 222 -16.60 -5.84 -4.94
CA GLU A 222 -15.41 -5.03 -5.18
C GLU A 222 -15.70 -4.04 -6.32
N PHE A 223 -15.63 -2.74 -6.02
CA PHE A 223 -15.93 -1.68 -6.99
C PHE A 223 -14.70 -1.37 -7.84
N ASP A 224 -14.76 -1.71 -9.12
CA ASP A 224 -13.74 -1.33 -10.09
C ASP A 224 -14.02 0.07 -10.66
N ILE A 225 -13.33 1.06 -10.10
CA ILE A 225 -13.43 2.46 -10.52
C ILE A 225 -12.99 2.68 -11.97
N LEU A 226 -11.96 1.96 -12.44
CA LEU A 226 -11.44 2.14 -13.80
C LEU A 226 -12.43 1.58 -14.82
N HIS A 227 -13.06 0.44 -14.49
CA HIS A 227 -14.15 -0.10 -15.28
C HIS A 227 -15.35 0.85 -15.32
N TRP A 228 -15.73 1.45 -14.18
CA TRP A 228 -16.83 2.43 -14.13
C TRP A 228 -16.56 3.63 -15.05
N TRP A 229 -15.35 4.20 -15.02
CA TRP A 229 -14.96 5.30 -15.92
C TRP A 229 -14.92 4.87 -17.38
N LYS A 230 -14.50 3.63 -17.67
CA LYS A 230 -14.52 3.07 -19.03
C LYS A 230 -15.95 3.00 -19.58
N VAL A 231 -16.90 2.49 -18.79
CA VAL A 231 -18.31 2.39 -19.18
C VAL A 231 -18.94 3.77 -19.34
N ASN A 232 -18.59 4.73 -18.48
CA ASN A 232 -19.14 6.09 -18.51
C ASN A 232 -18.38 7.08 -19.42
N SER A 233 -17.35 6.63 -20.14
CA SER A 233 -16.52 7.47 -21.03
C SER A 233 -17.31 8.17 -22.14
N THR A 234 -18.46 7.63 -22.54
CA THR A 234 -19.35 8.28 -23.51
C THR A 234 -20.10 9.47 -22.92
N ARG A 235 -20.44 9.42 -21.62
CA ARG A 235 -21.11 10.49 -20.86
C ARG A 235 -20.13 11.54 -20.38
N PHE A 236 -18.92 11.08 -20.04
CA PHE A 236 -17.86 11.87 -19.42
C PHE A 236 -16.51 11.62 -20.12
N PRO A 237 -16.32 12.05 -21.38
CA PRO A 237 -15.11 11.76 -22.14
C PRO A 237 -13.85 12.42 -21.54
N ILE A 238 -13.95 13.69 -21.12
CA ILE A 238 -12.81 14.45 -20.59
C ILE A 238 -12.42 13.88 -19.22
N LEU A 239 -13.41 13.67 -18.33
CA LEU A 239 -13.17 13.13 -17.00
C LEU A 239 -12.76 11.67 -17.03
N ALA A 240 -13.25 10.84 -17.97
CA ALA A 240 -12.80 9.46 -18.10
C ALA A 240 -11.33 9.39 -18.54
N ASN A 241 -10.90 10.25 -19.46
CA ASN A 241 -9.48 10.38 -19.82
C ASN A 241 -8.63 10.85 -18.65
N MET A 242 -9.09 11.88 -17.93
CA MET A 242 -8.43 12.39 -16.73
C MET A 242 -8.34 11.31 -15.64
N ALA A 243 -9.43 10.59 -15.37
CA ALA A 243 -9.49 9.53 -14.37
C ALA A 243 -8.58 8.35 -14.74
N ARG A 244 -8.56 7.93 -16.01
CA ARG A 244 -7.64 6.87 -16.48
C ARG A 244 -6.20 7.18 -16.12
N GLU A 245 -5.77 8.43 -16.32
CA GLU A 245 -4.38 8.82 -16.10
C GLU A 245 -4.08 9.12 -14.63
N VAL A 246 -4.97 9.85 -13.95
CA VAL A 246 -4.78 10.27 -12.55
C VAL A 246 -4.95 9.10 -11.57
N LEU A 247 -5.93 8.22 -11.79
CA LEU A 247 -6.17 7.05 -10.92
C LEU A 247 -5.06 6.00 -11.07
N ALA A 248 -4.44 5.90 -12.26
CA ALA A 248 -3.33 4.99 -12.52
C ALA A 248 -2.02 5.40 -11.84
N ILE A 249 -1.93 6.62 -11.30
CA ILE A 249 -0.73 7.06 -10.57
C ILE A 249 -0.67 6.33 -9.22
N PRO A 250 0.34 5.48 -8.99
CA PRO A 250 0.49 4.82 -7.70
C PRO A 250 0.86 5.84 -6.63
N ILE A 251 0.20 5.78 -5.46
CA ILE A 251 0.55 6.66 -4.31
C ILE A 251 1.82 6.22 -3.59
N SER A 252 2.35 5.06 -3.95
CA SER A 252 3.54 4.47 -3.36
C SER A 252 4.54 4.07 -4.42
N THR A 253 5.80 4.48 -4.24
CA THR A 253 6.94 3.95 -5.01
C THR A 253 7.30 2.53 -4.59
N VAL A 254 6.69 1.99 -3.51
CA VAL A 254 6.98 0.61 -3.06
C VAL A 254 6.51 -0.43 -4.07
N ALA A 255 5.53 -0.11 -4.93
CA ALA A 255 5.12 -0.97 -6.04
C ALA A 255 6.31 -1.31 -6.97
N SER A 256 7.19 -0.34 -7.27
CA SER A 256 8.41 -0.61 -8.05
C SER A 256 9.50 -1.30 -7.20
N GLU A 257 9.58 -1.04 -5.89
CA GLU A 257 10.48 -1.77 -4.99
C GLU A 257 10.10 -3.26 -4.83
N CYS A 258 8.81 -3.61 -4.88
CA CYS A 258 8.33 -5.00 -4.91
C CYS A 258 8.71 -5.72 -6.22
N ALA A 259 8.60 -5.03 -7.36
CA ALA A 259 9.09 -5.54 -8.64
C ALA A 259 10.61 -5.79 -8.58
N LEU A 260 11.38 -4.86 -8.00
CA LEU A 260 12.83 -5.00 -7.80
C LEU A 260 13.20 -6.08 -6.77
N SER A 261 12.39 -6.29 -5.73
CA SER A 261 12.61 -7.38 -4.76
C SER A 261 12.36 -8.76 -5.40
N THR A 262 11.45 -8.85 -6.36
CA THR A 262 11.32 -10.04 -7.22
C THR A 262 12.54 -10.17 -8.12
N GLY A 263 13.04 -9.05 -8.65
CA GLY A 263 14.32 -8.93 -9.33
C GLY A 263 15.54 -9.37 -8.50
N GLY A 264 15.48 -9.36 -7.17
CA GLY A 264 16.54 -9.92 -6.31
C GLY A 264 16.71 -11.45 -6.43
N ARG A 265 15.71 -12.16 -6.99
CA ARG A 265 15.81 -13.57 -7.37
C ARG A 265 16.46 -13.76 -8.75
N VAL A 266 16.37 -12.74 -9.61
CA VAL A 266 16.97 -12.69 -10.96
C VAL A 266 18.42 -12.16 -10.89
N VAL A 267 18.68 -11.22 -9.99
CA VAL A 267 19.97 -10.59 -9.72
C VAL A 267 20.29 -10.81 -8.25
N SER A 268 21.18 -11.77 -7.98
CA SER A 268 21.76 -11.96 -6.64
C SER A 268 23.28 -11.78 -6.71
N PRO A 269 23.96 -11.49 -5.58
CA PRO A 269 25.42 -11.41 -5.54
C PRO A 269 26.13 -12.68 -6.02
N TYR A 270 25.41 -13.80 -6.06
CA TYR A 270 25.89 -15.12 -6.48
C TYR A 270 25.38 -15.53 -7.89
N ARG A 271 24.58 -14.70 -8.57
CA ARG A 271 24.03 -14.93 -9.92
C ARG A 271 24.16 -13.71 -10.84
N SER A 272 25.31 -13.04 -10.80
CA SER A 272 25.58 -11.79 -11.53
C SER A 272 26.22 -12.01 -12.92
N CYS A 273 25.68 -12.90 -13.74
CA CYS A 273 26.10 -13.10 -15.14
C CYS A 273 25.14 -12.46 -16.16
N LEU A 274 24.05 -11.84 -15.70
CA LEU A 274 23.07 -11.21 -16.58
C LEU A 274 23.49 -9.78 -16.92
N THR A 275 23.38 -9.41 -18.19
CA THR A 275 23.53 -8.02 -18.60
C THR A 275 22.32 -7.20 -18.11
N PRO A 276 22.48 -5.89 -17.86
CA PRO A 276 21.36 -5.03 -17.47
C PRO A 276 20.14 -5.14 -18.39
N LYS A 277 20.38 -5.34 -19.70
CA LYS A 277 19.34 -5.51 -20.72
C LYS A 277 18.54 -6.80 -20.53
N ILE A 278 19.18 -7.90 -20.17
CA ILE A 278 18.48 -9.18 -19.91
C ILE A 278 17.67 -9.08 -18.60
N VAL A 279 18.20 -8.39 -17.59
CA VAL A 279 17.48 -8.13 -16.34
C VAL A 279 16.21 -7.32 -16.60
N GLU A 280 16.29 -6.26 -17.40
CA GLU A 280 15.13 -5.45 -17.80
C GLU A 280 14.08 -6.29 -18.52
N VAL A 281 14.49 -7.09 -19.52
CA VAL A 281 13.57 -7.98 -20.25
C VAL A 281 12.88 -8.96 -19.30
N LEU A 282 13.62 -9.63 -18.41
CA LEU A 282 13.03 -10.60 -17.48
C LEU A 282 12.04 -9.95 -16.50
N VAL A 283 12.36 -8.77 -15.97
CA VAL A 283 11.47 -8.03 -15.05
C VAL A 283 10.21 -7.57 -15.79
N CYS A 284 10.35 -6.99 -16.98
CA CYS A 284 9.22 -6.51 -17.78
C CYS A 284 8.33 -7.66 -18.28
N THR A 285 8.90 -8.76 -18.78
CA THR A 285 8.13 -9.93 -19.24
C THR A 285 7.37 -10.58 -18.08
N GLN A 286 7.99 -10.68 -16.90
CA GLN A 286 7.29 -11.21 -15.72
C GLN A 286 6.12 -10.32 -15.29
N ASP A 287 6.27 -9.01 -15.37
CA ASP A 287 5.19 -8.06 -15.05
C ASP A 287 4.05 -8.15 -16.08
N TRP A 288 4.39 -8.25 -17.38
CA TRP A 288 3.43 -8.44 -18.47
C TRP A 288 2.60 -9.72 -18.31
N LEU A 289 3.25 -10.84 -17.99
CA LEU A 289 2.59 -12.13 -17.78
C LEU A 289 1.62 -12.09 -16.57
N LYS A 290 1.87 -11.23 -15.59
CA LYS A 290 0.97 -11.03 -14.43
C LYS A 290 -0.18 -10.07 -14.74
N GLY A 291 0.01 -9.12 -15.66
CA GLY A 291 -0.95 -8.07 -16.00
C GLY A 291 -2.03 -8.46 -17.03
N THR A 292 -1.93 -9.63 -17.65
CA THR A 292 -2.95 -10.14 -18.58
C THR A 292 -3.87 -11.14 -17.88
N PRO A 293 -5.20 -11.00 -17.95
CA PRO A 293 -6.09 -12.11 -17.67
C PRO A 293 -6.00 -13.06 -18.87
N PHE A 294 -4.93 -13.85 -18.95
CA PHE A 294 -4.74 -14.81 -20.03
C PHE A 294 -5.64 -16.03 -19.78
N SER A 295 -6.92 -15.86 -20.10
CA SER A 295 -7.76 -16.95 -20.57
C SER A 295 -7.70 -16.88 -22.09
N ILE A 296 -6.70 -17.53 -22.70
CA ILE A 296 -6.67 -18.04 -24.07
C ILE A 296 -5.51 -19.06 -24.15
N LEU A 297 -5.89 -20.34 -24.22
CA LEU A 297 -5.32 -21.40 -25.06
C LEU A 297 -3.79 -21.39 -25.27
N PHE A 298 -3.07 -22.03 -24.34
CA PHE A 298 -2.01 -22.96 -24.74
C PHE A 298 -2.25 -24.25 -23.96
N ASP A 299 -2.76 -25.27 -24.64
CA ASP A 299 -2.52 -26.66 -24.22
C ASP A 299 -1.01 -26.87 -24.31
N GLU A 300 -0.29 -26.60 -23.22
CA GLU A 300 1.09 -27.02 -23.07
C GLU A 300 1.07 -28.53 -22.78
N ASP A 301 1.25 -29.33 -23.83
CA ASP A 301 1.53 -30.76 -23.72
C ASP A 301 2.85 -30.93 -22.92
N PRO A 302 2.82 -31.54 -21.72
CA PRO A 302 3.98 -31.63 -20.82
C PRO A 302 5.22 -32.30 -21.42
N LYS A 303 5.09 -32.95 -22.57
CA LYS A 303 6.16 -33.69 -23.25
C LYS A 303 7.15 -32.82 -24.01
N GLU A 304 6.82 -31.55 -24.29
CA GLU A 304 7.75 -30.66 -25.00
C GLU A 304 8.73 -29.93 -24.06
N LEU A 305 8.40 -29.81 -22.76
CA LEU A 305 9.33 -29.24 -21.76
C LEU A 305 10.50 -30.19 -21.44
N ASP A 306 10.26 -31.50 -21.39
CA ASP A 306 11.30 -32.49 -21.10
C ASP A 306 12.38 -32.57 -22.18
N LYS A 307 12.04 -32.25 -23.44
CA LYS A 307 13.00 -32.23 -24.55
C LYS A 307 13.97 -31.06 -24.48
N PHE A 308 13.57 -29.95 -23.86
CA PHE A 308 14.41 -28.76 -23.72
C PHE A 308 15.45 -28.92 -22.61
N GLU A 309 15.12 -29.63 -21.53
CA GLU A 309 16.04 -29.92 -20.42
C GLU A 309 17.08 -31.00 -20.76
N GLN A 310 16.79 -31.85 -21.76
CA GLN A 310 17.68 -32.95 -22.18
C GLN A 310 18.66 -32.57 -23.29
N GLY A 311 18.58 -31.35 -23.85
CA GLY A 311 19.57 -30.83 -24.79
C GLY A 311 19.58 -31.50 -26.17
N GLU A 312 18.48 -32.10 -26.60
CA GLU A 312 18.41 -32.86 -27.86
C GLU A 312 18.06 -32.04 -29.11
N ILE A 313 18.05 -30.70 -29.03
CA ILE A 313 17.85 -29.84 -30.20
C ILE A 313 18.97 -28.82 -30.27
N ILE A 314 19.91 -29.06 -31.20
CA ILE A 314 20.83 -28.03 -31.74
C ILE A 314 20.08 -27.30 -32.84
#